data_AF-A0A1F8Q1L5-F1
#
_entry.id   AF-A0A1F8Q1L5-F1
#
_cell.length_a   1.000
_cell.length_b   1.000
_cell.length_c   1.000
_cell.angle_alpha   90.00
_cell.angle_beta   90.00
_cell.angle_gamma   90.00
#
_symmetry.space_group_name_H-M   'P 1'
#
loop_
_entity.id
_entity.type
_entity.pdbx_description
1 polymer ?
#
loop_
_entity_poly.entity_id
_entity_poly.type
_entity_poly.pdbx_seq_one_letter_code
_entity_poly.pdbx_strand_id
1 'polypeptide(L)'
;MSDFLTTPGFLGTRATLRSDLTLVLTLMTALLFTIGFILARRKQFTGHRWVQTTAVISNTLVVFVSMVPSFIIYILPGIPKKFGEGDYAVTTLHAVLGTISMLFGVFVMLRGHELVPQALKFTNYKPFMRLAYSLYMLSTLGGVIIYIIIFVFGI
;
A
#
# COMPACT_ATOMS: atom_id res chain seq x y z
N MET A 1 -1.78 8.57 28.28
CA MET A 1 -2.81 7.70 27.68
C MET A 1 -2.10 6.59 26.93
N SER A 2 -2.30 5.33 27.31
CA SER A 2 -1.81 4.20 26.51
C SER A 2 -2.53 4.23 25.16
N ASP A 3 -1.78 4.42 24.07
CA ASP A 3 -2.31 4.32 22.72
C ASP A 3 -2.78 2.87 22.50
N PHE A 4 -4.09 2.64 22.42
CA PHE A 4 -4.67 1.31 22.22
C PHE A 4 -4.03 0.55 21.04
N LEU A 5 -3.58 1.29 20.03
CA LEU A 5 -2.95 0.75 18.83
C LEU A 5 -1.55 0.20 19.06
N THR A 6 -0.89 0.48 20.20
CA THR A 6 0.44 -0.07 20.54
C THR A 6 0.38 -1.30 21.44
N THR A 7 -0.82 -1.75 21.82
CA THR A 7 -1.01 -3.04 22.51
C THR A 7 -0.54 -4.22 21.64
N PRO A 8 -0.25 -5.40 22.21
CA PRO A 8 0.12 -6.58 21.42
C PRO A 8 -0.92 -6.92 20.35
N GLY A 9 -0.45 -7.36 19.19
CA GLY A 9 -1.27 -7.80 18.08
C GLY A 9 -2.00 -9.13 18.33
N PHE A 10 -2.79 -9.56 17.34
CA PHE A 10 -3.58 -10.79 17.36
C PHE A 10 -3.03 -11.90 16.47
N LEU A 11 -2.00 -11.64 15.66
CA LEU A 11 -1.38 -12.61 14.75
C LEU A 11 -0.32 -13.50 15.42
N GLY A 12 -0.13 -13.38 16.75
CA GLY A 12 0.81 -14.22 17.51
C GLY A 12 2.29 -13.89 17.25
N THR A 13 2.59 -12.69 16.78
CA THR A 13 3.96 -12.19 16.54
C THR A 13 4.33 -11.10 17.56
N ARG A 14 5.50 -10.48 17.40
CA ARG A 14 5.90 -9.29 18.20
C ARG A 14 5.25 -7.98 17.74
N ALA A 15 4.35 -8.06 16.77
CA ALA A 15 3.66 -6.90 16.23
C ALA A 15 2.73 -6.25 17.25
N THR A 16 2.55 -4.94 17.08
CA THR A 16 1.47 -4.21 17.74
C THR A 16 0.15 -4.46 17.03
N LEU A 17 -0.97 -4.16 17.70
CA LEU A 17 -2.30 -4.17 17.10
C LEU A 17 -2.36 -3.31 15.84
N ARG A 18 -1.70 -2.14 15.81
CA ARG A 18 -1.58 -1.29 14.62
C ARG A 18 -0.95 -2.04 13.46
N SER A 19 0.17 -2.70 13.69
CA SER A 19 0.92 -3.41 12.65
C SER A 19 0.10 -4.56 12.06
N ASP A 20 -0.60 -5.32 12.90
CA ASP A 20 -1.46 -6.42 12.46
C ASP A 20 -2.66 -5.92 11.64
N LEU A 21 -3.35 -4.89 12.14
CA LEU A 21 -4.45 -4.27 11.41
C LEU A 21 -3.98 -3.69 10.07
N THR A 22 -2.80 -3.08 10.04
CA THR A 22 -2.20 -2.56 8.81
C THR A 22 -1.98 -3.67 7.79
N LEU A 23 -1.35 -4.78 8.22
CA LEU A 23 -1.12 -5.92 7.35
C LEU A 23 -2.44 -6.49 6.81
N VAL A 24 -3.41 -6.76 7.68
CA VAL A 24 -4.71 -7.32 7.28
C VAL A 24 -5.43 -6.40 6.30
N LEU A 25 -5.51 -5.10 6.60
CA LEU A 25 -6.16 -4.13 5.72
C LEU A 25 -5.44 -4.03 4.37
N THR A 26 -4.10 -4.07 4.34
CA THR A 26 -3.32 -4.09 3.10
C THR A 26 -3.54 -5.38 2.29
N LEU A 27 -3.71 -6.53 2.94
CA LEU A 27 -4.03 -7.79 2.25
C LEU A 27 -5.48 -7.75 1.70
N MET A 28 -6.41 -7.15 2.43
CA MET A 28 -7.78 -6.92 1.94
C MET A 28 -7.80 -5.97 0.73
N THR A 29 -7.01 -4.89 0.73
CA THR A 29 -6.93 -4.00 -0.44
C THR A 29 -6.30 -4.71 -1.63
N ALA A 30 -5.26 -5.53 -1.41
CA ALA A 30 -4.67 -6.36 -2.46
C ALA A 30 -5.66 -7.37 -3.08
N LEU A 31 -6.52 -7.95 -2.24
CA LEU A 31 -7.62 -8.80 -2.69
C LEU A 31 -8.62 -8.00 -3.55
N LEU A 32 -9.03 -6.80 -3.13
CA LEU A 32 -9.91 -5.94 -3.92
C LEU A 32 -9.29 -5.55 -5.27
N PHE A 33 -8.00 -5.21 -5.29
CA PHE A 33 -7.28 -4.94 -6.55
C PHE A 33 -7.33 -6.15 -7.49
N THR A 34 -7.18 -7.35 -6.96
CA THR A 34 -7.23 -8.61 -7.72
C THR A 34 -8.65 -8.92 -8.21
N ILE A 35 -9.68 -8.72 -7.38
CA ILE A 35 -11.08 -8.81 -7.80
C ILE A 35 -11.35 -7.82 -8.94
N GLY A 36 -10.92 -6.57 -8.80
CA GLY A 36 -11.06 -5.56 -9.85
C GLY A 36 -10.34 -5.96 -11.14
N PHE A 37 -9.15 -6.56 -11.07
CA PHE A 37 -8.46 -7.11 -12.24
C PHE A 37 -9.29 -8.19 -12.94
N ILE A 38 -9.87 -9.12 -12.19
CA ILE A 38 -10.75 -10.18 -12.72
C ILE A 38 -11.99 -9.58 -13.39
N LEU A 39 -12.65 -8.59 -12.76
CA LEU A 39 -13.82 -7.90 -13.32
C LEU A 39 -13.50 -7.23 -14.68
N ALA A 40 -12.35 -6.56 -14.78
CA ALA A 40 -11.92 -5.96 -16.05
C ALA A 40 -11.67 -7.01 -17.14
N ARG A 41 -11.08 -8.18 -16.79
CA ARG A 41 -10.90 -9.30 -17.72
C ARG A 41 -12.22 -9.89 -18.19
N ARG A 42 -13.24 -9.86 -17.34
CA ARG A 42 -14.63 -10.26 -17.65
C ARG A 42 -15.44 -9.15 -18.34
N LYS A 43 -14.82 -8.02 -18.70
CA LYS A 43 -15.46 -6.84 -19.32
C LYS A 43 -16.53 -6.18 -18.44
N GLN A 44 -16.53 -6.44 -17.13
CA GLN A 44 -17.44 -5.83 -16.16
C GLN A 44 -16.87 -4.50 -15.64
N PHE A 45 -16.82 -3.48 -16.52
CA PHE A 45 -16.11 -2.23 -16.23
C PHE A 45 -16.76 -1.38 -15.14
N THR A 46 -18.08 -1.40 -15.01
CA THR A 46 -18.78 -0.68 -13.93
C THR A 46 -18.40 -1.25 -12.56
N GLY A 47 -18.46 -2.58 -12.40
CA GLY A 47 -18.04 -3.25 -11.16
C GLY A 47 -16.55 -3.04 -10.88
N HIS A 48 -15.71 -3.17 -11.91
CA HIS A 48 -14.28 -2.86 -11.81
C HIS A 48 -14.04 -1.45 -11.27
N ARG A 49 -14.71 -0.42 -11.81
CA ARG A 49 -14.52 0.97 -11.39
C ARG A 49 -14.81 1.16 -9.90
N TRP A 50 -15.92 0.63 -9.40
CA TRP A 50 -16.28 0.77 -7.98
C TRP A 50 -15.32 0.00 -7.07
N VAL A 51 -15.03 -1.27 -7.38
CA VAL A 51 -14.10 -2.09 -6.59
C VAL A 51 -12.71 -1.46 -6.53
N GLN A 52 -12.20 -0.96 -7.66
CA GLN A 52 -10.90 -0.29 -7.72
C GLN A 52 -10.89 1.03 -6.95
N THR A 53 -11.98 1.80 -7.02
CA THR A 53 -12.11 3.05 -6.26
C THR A 53 -12.06 2.78 -4.76
N THR A 54 -12.83 1.79 -4.28
CA THR A 54 -12.79 1.35 -2.89
C THR A 54 -11.39 0.89 -2.49
N ALA A 55 -10.73 0.07 -3.32
CA ALA A 55 -9.37 -0.42 -3.04
C ALA A 55 -8.36 0.72 -2.89
N VAL A 56 -8.37 1.70 -3.81
CA VAL A 56 -7.45 2.85 -3.78
C VAL A 56 -7.71 3.74 -2.56
N ILE A 57 -8.98 4.04 -2.24
CA ILE A 57 -9.33 4.85 -1.08
C ILE A 57 -8.89 4.15 0.21
N SER A 58 -9.25 2.87 0.38
CA SER A 58 -8.85 2.08 1.55
C SER A 58 -7.33 2.00 1.68
N ASN A 59 -6.60 1.75 0.58
CA ASN A 59 -5.15 1.73 0.61
C ASN A 59 -4.56 3.08 1.02
N THR A 60 -5.06 4.17 0.43
CA THR A 60 -4.59 5.53 0.74
C THR A 60 -4.78 5.86 2.21
N LEU A 61 -5.93 5.50 2.79
CA LEU A 61 -6.19 5.68 4.22
C LEU A 61 -5.21 4.88 5.09
N VAL A 62 -4.96 3.60 4.76
CA VAL A 62 -3.98 2.77 5.50
C VAL A 62 -2.58 3.39 5.44
N VAL A 63 -2.16 3.86 4.26
CA VAL A 63 -0.85 4.51 4.08
C VAL A 63 -0.72 5.75 4.96
N PHE A 64 -1.68 6.68 4.90
CA PHE A 64 -1.59 7.93 5.66
C PHE A 64 -1.80 7.77 7.17
N VAL A 65 -2.68 6.86 7.60
CA VAL A 65 -3.01 6.69 9.02
C VAL A 65 -1.97 5.84 9.75
N SER A 66 -1.38 4.85 9.06
CA SER A 66 -0.48 3.90 9.71
C SER A 66 0.95 3.96 9.19
N MET A 67 1.15 3.84 7.88
CA MET A 67 2.49 3.65 7.32
C MET A 67 3.34 4.93 7.38
N VAL A 68 2.77 6.09 7.02
CA VAL A 68 3.48 7.38 7.03
C VAL A 68 3.92 7.75 8.45
N PRO A 69 3.05 7.75 9.49
CA PRO A 69 3.49 8.01 10.85
C PRO A 69 4.56 7.01 11.32
N SER A 70 4.40 5.72 11.02
CA SER A 70 5.37 4.69 11.43
C SER A 70 6.74 4.94 10.80
N PHE A 71 6.79 5.30 9.51
CA PHE A 71 8.05 5.63 8.83
C PHE A 71 8.71 6.88 9.45
N ILE A 72 7.94 7.94 9.67
CA ILE A 72 8.44 9.21 10.24
C ILE A 72 8.99 9.01 11.66
N ILE A 73 8.34 8.17 12.47
CA ILE A 73 8.70 7.98 13.87
C ILE A 73 9.89 7.01 14.01
N TYR A 74 9.88 5.88 13.28
CA TYR A 74 10.82 4.78 13.55
C TYR A 74 11.99 4.69 12.56
N ILE A 75 11.81 5.15 11.32
CA ILE A 75 12.80 4.94 10.24
C ILE A 75 13.50 6.24 9.85
N LEU A 76 12.74 7.30 9.60
CA LEU A 76 13.28 8.59 9.14
C LEU A 76 14.38 9.17 10.04
N PRO A 77 14.28 9.12 11.39
CA PRO A 77 15.31 9.70 12.27
C PRO A 77 16.68 8.99 12.20
N GLY A 78 16.73 7.74 11.72
CA GLY A 78 17.97 6.99 11.57
C GLY A 78 18.71 7.23 10.25
N ILE A 79 18.07 7.88 9.27
CA ILE A 79 18.63 8.11 7.93
C ILE A 79 19.40 9.46 7.92
N PRO A 80 20.58 9.55 7.28
CA PRO A 80 21.21 8.55 6.41
C PRO A 80 22.10 7.53 7.13
N LYS A 81 22.43 7.73 8.41
CA LYS A 81 23.46 6.94 9.11
C LYS A 81 23.17 5.44 9.13
N LYS A 82 21.91 5.05 9.28
CA LYS A 82 21.45 3.66 9.35
C LYS A 82 20.95 3.10 8.03
N PHE A 83 21.05 3.84 6.91
CA PHE A 83 20.48 3.40 5.63
C PHE A 83 21.05 2.05 5.14
N GLY A 84 22.28 1.69 5.55
CA GLY A 84 22.87 0.39 5.25
C GLY A 84 22.42 -0.77 6.15
N GLU A 85 21.68 -0.50 7.22
CA GLU A 85 21.07 -1.51 8.10
C GLU A 85 19.84 -2.11 7.39
N GLY A 86 19.63 -3.43 7.53
CA GLY A 86 18.69 -4.17 6.69
C GLY A 86 17.23 -3.70 6.81
N ASP A 87 16.76 -3.47 8.04
CA ASP A 87 15.42 -2.98 8.36
C ASP A 87 15.19 -1.55 7.84
N TYR A 88 16.16 -0.64 8.02
CA TYR A 88 16.13 0.72 7.48
C TYR A 88 16.16 0.72 5.96
N ALA A 89 17.04 -0.06 5.33
CA ALA A 89 17.16 -0.14 3.87
C ALA A 89 15.87 -0.66 3.24
N VAL A 90 15.39 -1.82 3.67
CA VAL A 90 14.19 -2.47 3.12
C VAL A 90 12.95 -1.61 3.35
N THR A 91 12.80 -1.03 4.54
CA THR A 91 11.65 -0.17 4.84
C THR A 91 11.69 1.13 4.04
N THR A 92 12.86 1.72 3.81
CA THR A 92 13.01 2.92 2.96
C THR A 92 12.71 2.62 1.50
N LEU A 93 13.22 1.51 0.96
CA LEU A 93 12.93 1.09 -0.41
C LEU A 93 11.43 0.82 -0.61
N HIS A 94 10.80 0.13 0.35
CA HIS A 94 9.35 -0.08 0.34
C HIS A 94 8.58 1.24 0.44
N ALA A 95 9.00 2.20 1.27
CA ALA A 95 8.33 3.50 1.39
C ALA A 95 8.37 4.29 0.07
N VAL A 96 9.49 4.26 -0.65
CA VAL A 96 9.64 4.87 -1.98
C VAL A 96 8.71 4.18 -2.99
N LEU A 97 8.77 2.85 -3.08
CA LEU A 97 7.91 2.07 -3.97
C LEU A 97 6.42 2.30 -3.67
N GLY A 98 6.05 2.29 -2.40
CA GLY A 98 4.69 2.50 -1.91
C GLY A 98 4.17 3.90 -2.23
N THR A 99 5.03 4.93 -2.12
CA THR A 99 4.67 6.30 -2.49
C THR A 99 4.42 6.42 -3.99
N ILE A 100 5.30 5.86 -4.82
CA ILE A 100 5.11 5.82 -6.28
C ILE A 100 3.82 5.08 -6.63
N SER A 101 3.60 3.90 -6.03
CA SER A 101 2.41 3.09 -6.24
C SER A 101 1.12 3.80 -5.84
N MET A 102 1.09 4.42 -4.66
CA MET A 102 -0.08 5.14 -4.15
C MET A 102 -0.42 6.33 -5.04
N LEU A 103 0.56 7.20 -5.33
CA LEU A 103 0.34 8.39 -6.15
C LEU A 103 -0.13 8.02 -7.55
N PHE A 104 0.51 7.03 -8.18
CA PHE A 104 0.12 6.55 -9.49
C PHE A 104 -1.26 5.88 -9.48
N GLY A 105 -1.58 5.10 -8.45
CA GLY A 105 -2.89 4.48 -8.26
C GLY A 105 -4.01 5.50 -8.08
N VAL A 106 -3.81 6.54 -7.26
CA VAL A 106 -4.75 7.65 -7.09
C VAL A 106 -4.94 8.39 -8.42
N PHE A 107 -3.85 8.69 -9.14
CA PHE A 107 -3.92 9.28 -10.46
C PHE A 107 -4.76 8.46 -11.44
N VAL A 108 -4.53 7.14 -11.54
CA VAL A 108 -5.28 6.25 -12.42
C VAL A 108 -6.75 6.14 -12.00
N MET A 109 -7.04 6.11 -10.70
CA MET A 109 -8.42 6.15 -10.18
C MET A 109 -9.12 7.45 -10.59
N LEU A 110 -8.52 8.61 -10.33
CA LEU A 110 -9.08 9.92 -10.71
C LEU A 110 -9.29 10.00 -12.22
N ARG A 111 -8.34 9.48 -13.01
CA ARG A 111 -8.49 9.39 -14.46
C ARG A 111 -9.70 8.56 -14.87
N GLY A 112 -9.96 7.44 -14.21
CA GLY A 112 -11.14 6.60 -14.43
C GLY A 112 -12.47 7.26 -14.05
N HIS A 113 -12.43 8.34 -13.28
CA HIS A 113 -13.57 9.19 -12.95
C HIS A 113 -13.63 10.51 -13.74
N GLU A 114 -12.75 10.70 -14.74
CA GLU A 114 -12.64 11.95 -15.51
C GLU A 114 -12.29 13.19 -14.67
N LEU A 115 -11.69 13.00 -13.48
CA LEU A 115 -11.34 14.06 -12.54
C LEU A 115 -9.93 14.64 -12.74
N VAL A 116 -9.21 14.21 -13.78
CA VAL A 116 -7.87 14.74 -14.10
C VAL A 116 -7.93 15.82 -15.19
N PRO A 117 -7.02 16.80 -15.17
CA PRO A 117 -6.88 17.79 -16.25
C PRO A 117 -6.71 17.13 -17.62
N GLN A 118 -7.16 17.80 -18.69
CA GLN A 118 -7.10 17.28 -20.06
C GLN A 118 -5.68 16.87 -20.48
N ALA A 119 -4.65 17.62 -20.06
CA ALA A 119 -3.25 17.33 -20.37
C ALA A 119 -2.74 15.98 -19.82
N LEU A 120 -3.40 15.42 -18.81
CA LEU A 120 -3.02 14.14 -18.18
C LEU A 120 -3.92 12.97 -18.61
N LYS A 121 -4.89 13.20 -19.50
CA LYS A 121 -5.77 12.13 -19.98
C LYS A 121 -5.03 11.25 -20.97
N PHE A 122 -5.08 9.94 -20.71
CA PHE A 122 -4.71 8.91 -21.67
C PHE A 122 -5.95 8.18 -22.19
N THR A 123 -5.84 7.62 -23.40
CA THR A 123 -6.89 6.82 -24.07
C THR A 123 -6.64 5.33 -23.98
N ASN A 124 -5.37 4.89 -23.94
CA ASN A 124 -5.02 3.49 -23.78
C ASN A 124 -4.85 3.14 -22.29
N TYR A 125 -5.91 2.67 -21.64
CA TYR A 125 -5.91 2.36 -20.20
C TYR A 125 -5.08 1.13 -19.81
N LYS A 126 -4.93 0.17 -20.72
CA LYS A 126 -4.36 -1.14 -20.42
C LYS A 126 -2.94 -1.11 -19.81
N PRO A 127 -1.96 -0.37 -20.37
CA PRO A 127 -0.62 -0.30 -19.77
C PRO A 127 -0.65 0.36 -18.39
N PHE A 128 -1.38 1.47 -18.22
CA PHE A 128 -1.48 2.17 -16.93
C PHE A 128 -2.12 1.30 -15.85
N MET A 129 -3.19 0.58 -16.18
CA MET A 129 -3.85 -0.33 -15.24
C MET A 129 -2.94 -1.51 -14.85
N ARG A 130 -2.18 -2.07 -15.79
CA ARG A 130 -1.22 -3.15 -15.50
C ARG A 130 -0.07 -2.65 -14.63
N LEU A 131 0.48 -1.48 -14.96
CA LEU A 131 1.54 -0.88 -14.16
C LEU A 131 1.06 -0.58 -12.74
N ALA A 132 -0.13 0.01 -12.58
CA ALA A 132 -0.71 0.30 -11.28
C ALA A 132 -0.90 -0.98 -10.47
N TYR A 133 -1.49 -2.02 -11.06
CA TYR A 133 -1.66 -3.31 -10.40
C TYR A 133 -0.32 -3.93 -9.98
N SER A 134 0.68 -3.94 -10.87
CA SER A 134 2.02 -4.48 -10.56
C SER A 134 2.69 -3.71 -9.43
N LEU A 135 2.65 -2.38 -9.46
CA LEU A 135 3.20 -1.53 -8.39
C LEU A 135 2.51 -1.80 -7.05
N TYR A 136 1.19 -1.96 -7.05
CA TYR A 136 0.45 -2.31 -5.83
C TYR A 136 0.84 -3.67 -5.30
N MET A 137 0.90 -4.71 -6.14
CA MET A 137 1.26 -6.06 -5.69
C MET A 137 2.72 -6.13 -5.19
N LEU A 138 3.65 -5.45 -5.86
CA LEU A 138 5.04 -5.34 -5.39
C LEU A 138 5.14 -4.59 -4.06
N SER A 139 4.37 -3.51 -3.89
CA SER A 139 4.30 -2.78 -2.62
C SER A 139 3.74 -3.66 -1.52
N THR A 140 2.62 -4.35 -1.76
CA THR A 140 2.03 -5.30 -0.80
C THR A 140 3.03 -6.37 -0.40
N LEU A 141 3.74 -6.97 -1.36
CA LEU A 141 4.78 -7.97 -1.08
C LEU A 141 5.89 -7.39 -0.20
N GLY A 142 6.36 -6.17 -0.50
CA GLY A 142 7.34 -5.47 0.34
C GLY A 142 6.85 -5.26 1.77
N GLY A 143 5.58 -4.88 1.95
CA GLY A 143 4.97 -4.73 3.29
C GLY A 143 4.89 -6.03 4.07
N VAL A 144 4.54 -7.15 3.40
CA VAL A 144 4.56 -8.49 4.00
C VAL A 144 5.97 -8.88 4.42
N ILE A 145 6.97 -8.65 3.56
CA ILE A 145 8.38 -8.93 3.86
C ILE A 145 8.83 -8.15 5.09
N ILE A 146 8.52 -6.86 5.17
CA ILE A 146 8.85 -6.01 6.34
C ILE A 146 8.20 -6.56 7.61
N TYR A 147 6.91 -6.90 7.54
CA TYR A 147 6.20 -7.45 8.69
C TYR A 147 6.88 -8.73 9.20
N ILE A 148 7.27 -9.62 8.29
CA ILE A 148 7.98 -10.87 8.64
C ILE A 148 9.34 -10.57 9.25
N ILE A 149 10.15 -9.72 8.61
CA ILE A 149 11.50 -9.38 9.09
C ILE A 149 11.44 -8.78 10.49
N ILE A 150 10.57 -7.78 10.72
CA ILE A 150 10.55 -7.01 11.96
C ILE A 150 9.80 -7.74 13.08
N PHE A 151 8.65 -8.37 12.80
CA PHE A 151 7.77 -8.89 13.86
C PHE A 151 7.85 -10.39 14.06
N VAL A 152 8.25 -11.15 13.04
CA VAL A 152 8.46 -12.61 13.15
C VAL A 152 9.92 -12.88 13.50
N PHE A 153 10.87 -12.47 12.65
CA PHE A 153 12.30 -12.70 12.89
C PHE A 153 12.93 -11.68 13.84
N GLY A 154 12.42 -10.44 13.85
CA GLY A 154 12.89 -9.32 14.69
C GLY A 154 14.35 -9.04 14.53
N ILE A 155 14.70 -8.94 13.26
CA ILE A 155 15.96 -8.46 12.73
C ILE A 155 15.71 -7.03 12.26
#